data_AF-A0AAW9QFM3-F1
#
_entry.id   AF-A0AAW9QFM3-F1
#
_cell.length_a   1.000
_cell.length_b   1.000
_cell.length_c   1.000
_cell.angle_alpha   90.00
_cell.angle_beta   90.00
_cell.angle_gamma   90.00
#
_symmetry.space_group_name_H-M   'P 1'
#
loop_
_entity.id
_entity.type
_entity.pdbx_description
1 polymer ?
#
loop_
_entity_poly.entity_id
_entity_poly.type
_entity_poly.pdbx_seq_one_letter_code
_entity_poly.pdbx_strand_id
1 'polypeptide(L)'
;MKNIARSLALAAAALAFGGAQAYDGTKCRAAGDCWEPKPGFPAKVAGSKYDPKHDPAEIGKNEQAVKAMEARNAKRLANARKTGTFKYEVE
;
A
#
# COMPACT_ATOMS: atom_id res chain seq x y z
N MET A 1 -6.61 52.67 -9.60
CA MET A 1 -6.09 51.70 -10.60
C MET A 1 -4.99 50.78 -10.04
N LYS A 2 -3.94 51.29 -9.40
CA LYS A 2 -2.80 50.48 -8.90
C LYS A 2 -3.18 49.41 -7.86
N ASN A 3 -4.17 49.69 -7.00
CA ASN A 3 -4.66 48.75 -5.99
C ASN A 3 -5.53 47.64 -6.61
N ILE A 4 -6.33 47.97 -7.64
CA ILE A 4 -7.15 47.00 -8.38
C ILE A 4 -6.27 46.02 -9.15
N ALA A 5 -5.21 46.52 -9.81
CA ALA A 5 -4.24 45.68 -10.51
C ALA A 5 -3.49 44.72 -9.56
N ARG A 6 -3.17 45.16 -8.33
CA ARG A 6 -2.55 44.31 -7.30
C ARG A 6 -3.51 43.23 -6.78
N SER A 7 -4.77 43.56 -6.55
CA SER A 7 -5.79 42.59 -6.13
C SER A 7 -6.07 41.54 -7.20
N LEU A 8 -6.11 41.92 -8.49
CA LEU A 8 -6.22 40.96 -9.59
C LEU A 8 -5.00 40.03 -9.68
N ALA A 9 -3.79 40.56 -9.49
CA ALA A 9 -2.57 39.76 -9.52
C ALA A 9 -2.51 38.73 -8.39
N LEU A 10 -2.94 39.08 -7.17
CA LEU A 10 -3.05 38.13 -6.06
C LEU A 10 -4.12 37.06 -6.30
N ALA A 11 -5.27 37.43 -6.87
CA ALA A 11 -6.33 36.47 -7.20
C ALA A 11 -5.90 35.49 -8.30
N ALA A 12 -5.18 35.97 -9.33
CA ALA A 12 -4.62 35.12 -10.38
C ALA A 12 -3.52 34.18 -9.85
N ALA A 13 -2.69 34.65 -8.91
CA ALA A 13 -1.70 33.80 -8.25
C ALA A 13 -2.37 32.71 -7.40
N ALA A 14 -3.43 33.03 -6.64
CA ALA A 14 -4.17 32.05 -5.86
C ALA A 14 -4.82 30.93 -6.71
N LEU A 15 -5.32 31.27 -7.90
CA LEU A 15 -5.84 30.30 -8.87
C LEU A 15 -4.74 29.40 -9.47
N ALA A 16 -3.50 29.89 -9.58
CA ALA A 16 -2.36 29.10 -10.03
C ALA A 16 -1.85 28.09 -8.98
N PHE A 17 -2.07 28.35 -7.69
CA PHE A 17 -1.74 27.43 -6.60
C PHE A 17 -2.83 26.37 -6.34
N GLY A 18 -4.05 26.57 -6.84
CA GLY A 18 -5.13 25.58 -6.82
C GLY A 18 -5.00 24.50 -7.90
N GLY A 19 -3.76 24.10 -8.23
CA GLY A 19 -3.47 23.17 -9.30
C GLY A 19 -4.32 21.91 -9.19
N ALA A 20 -4.88 21.47 -10.32
CA ALA A 20 -5.46 20.15 -10.48
C ALA A 20 -4.55 19.15 -9.77
N GLN A 21 -5.07 18.52 -8.70
CA GLN A 21 -4.37 17.44 -8.02
C GLN A 21 -4.24 16.34 -9.07
N ALA A 22 -3.10 16.25 -9.74
CA ALA A 22 -2.98 15.44 -10.95
C ALA A 22 -3.16 13.93 -10.73
N TYR A 23 -3.26 13.52 -9.46
CA TYR A 23 -3.94 12.33 -9.00
C TYR A 23 -4.78 12.76 -7.79
N ASP A 24 -6.10 12.89 -7.98
CA ASP A 24 -7.07 13.37 -6.98
C ASP A 24 -7.94 12.25 -6.37
N GLY A 25 -7.78 11.01 -6.87
CA GLY A 25 -8.50 9.84 -6.40
C GLY A 25 -9.91 9.66 -6.95
N THR A 26 -10.37 10.51 -7.88
CA THR A 26 -11.75 10.49 -8.39
C THR A 26 -11.91 9.77 -9.73
N LYS A 27 -10.82 9.54 -10.47
CA LYS A 27 -10.82 8.82 -11.74
C LYS A 27 -10.58 7.35 -11.53
N CYS A 28 -11.60 6.54 -11.76
CA CYS A 28 -11.55 5.10 -11.52
C CYS A 28 -11.51 4.29 -12.82
N ARG A 29 -10.48 3.45 -12.98
CA ARG A 29 -10.34 2.49 -14.09
C ARG A 29 -11.41 1.38 -13.99
N ALA A 30 -11.73 1.00 -12.77
CA ALA A 30 -12.79 0.06 -12.42
C ALA A 30 -13.34 0.40 -11.02
N ALA A 31 -14.43 -0.23 -10.61
CA ALA A 31 -14.98 -0.04 -9.26
C ALA A 31 -13.93 -0.42 -8.19
N GLY A 32 -13.56 0.54 -7.34
CA GLY A 32 -12.54 0.36 -6.28
C GLY A 32 -11.09 0.53 -6.74
N ASP A 33 -10.84 0.83 -8.02
CA ASP A 33 -9.50 1.00 -8.59
C ASP A 33 -9.37 2.38 -9.24
N CYS A 34 -8.93 3.35 -8.44
CA CYS A 34 -8.84 4.76 -8.83
C CYS A 34 -7.40 5.27 -8.87
N TRP A 35 -6.41 4.37 -8.85
CA TRP A 35 -5.01 4.76 -8.80
C TRP A 35 -4.51 5.33 -10.14
N GLU A 36 -3.77 6.44 -10.08
CA GLU A 36 -3.07 7.06 -11.21
C GLU A 36 -1.63 7.42 -10.82
N PRO A 37 -0.65 7.35 -11.75
CA PRO A 37 0.68 7.89 -11.50
C PRO A 37 0.62 9.42 -11.43
N LYS A 38 1.31 10.02 -10.45
CA LYS A 38 1.49 11.48 -10.43
C LYS A 38 2.31 11.95 -11.65
N PRO A 39 2.16 13.20 -12.11
CA PRO A 39 2.98 13.75 -13.19
C PRO A 39 4.48 13.57 -12.91
N GLY A 40 5.20 13.04 -13.89
CA GLY A 40 6.63 12.74 -13.78
C GLY A 40 6.97 11.39 -13.13
N PHE A 41 5.98 10.60 -12.70
CA PHE A 41 6.18 9.25 -12.16
C PHE A 41 5.66 8.18 -13.14
N PRO A 42 6.29 6.99 -13.18
CA PRO A 42 5.88 5.94 -14.09
C PRO A 42 4.65 5.17 -13.57
N ALA A 43 3.82 4.66 -14.48
CA ALA A 43 2.70 3.77 -14.14
C ALA A 43 3.15 2.40 -13.63
N LYS A 44 4.34 1.93 -14.04
CA LYS A 44 4.98 0.69 -13.57
C LYS A 44 6.37 1.03 -13.03
N VAL A 45 6.68 0.54 -11.83
CA VAL A 45 7.96 0.84 -11.17
C VAL A 45 9.10 -0.08 -11.62
N ALA A 46 8.80 -1.28 -12.13
CA ALA A 46 9.80 -2.24 -12.60
C ALA A 46 10.66 -1.63 -13.72
N GLY A 47 11.98 -1.72 -13.58
CA GLY A 47 12.96 -1.13 -14.50
C GLY A 47 13.12 0.39 -14.41
N SER A 48 12.34 1.08 -13.56
CA SER A 48 12.48 2.52 -13.34
C SER A 48 13.53 2.83 -12.26
N LYS A 49 13.86 4.10 -12.06
CA LYS A 49 14.67 4.55 -10.91
C LYS A 49 13.99 4.34 -9.55
N TYR A 50 12.70 3.97 -9.54
CA TYR A 50 11.90 3.68 -8.36
C TYR A 50 11.63 2.17 -8.20
N ASP A 51 12.31 1.31 -8.97
CA ASP A 51 12.17 -0.14 -8.85
C ASP A 51 12.64 -0.61 -7.46
N PRO A 52 11.74 -1.21 -6.64
CA PRO A 52 12.10 -1.63 -5.28
C PRO A 52 12.99 -2.88 -5.25
N LYS A 53 13.07 -3.64 -6.35
CA LYS A 53 13.92 -4.85 -6.48
C LYS A 53 13.81 -5.81 -5.29
N HIS A 54 12.59 -6.05 -4.82
CA HIS A 54 12.34 -6.97 -3.72
C HIS A 54 12.86 -8.38 -4.06
N ASP A 55 13.57 -8.98 -3.11
CA ASP A 55 13.97 -10.39 -3.19
C ASP A 55 12.74 -11.30 -3.01
N PRO A 56 12.40 -12.15 -4.00
CA PRO A 56 11.29 -13.10 -3.87
C PRO A 56 11.40 -14.01 -2.64
N ALA A 57 12.61 -14.37 -2.22
CA ALA A 57 12.83 -15.20 -1.03
C ALA A 57 12.41 -14.48 0.26
N GLU A 58 12.67 -13.17 0.37
CA GLU A 58 12.27 -12.36 1.52
C GLU A 58 10.75 -12.19 1.59
N ILE A 59 10.10 -11.92 0.46
CA ILE A 59 8.63 -11.81 0.39
C ILE A 59 7.95 -13.12 0.83
N GLY A 60 8.54 -14.28 0.52
CA GLY A 60 8.01 -15.59 0.88
C GLY A 60 8.09 -15.96 2.37
N LYS A 61 8.90 -15.25 3.18
CA LYS A 61 9.13 -15.62 4.60
C LYS A 61 7.85 -15.60 5.44
N ASN A 62 6.96 -14.64 5.19
CA ASN A 62 5.72 -14.52 5.95
C ASN A 62 4.80 -15.74 5.75
N GLU A 63 4.65 -16.19 4.51
CA GLU A 63 3.85 -17.39 4.20
C GLU A 63 4.46 -18.64 4.87
N GLN A 64 5.78 -18.80 4.79
CA GLN A 64 6.48 -19.92 5.42
C GLN A 64 6.31 -19.92 6.94
N ALA A 65 6.43 -18.74 7.58
CA ALA A 65 6.21 -18.59 9.01
C ALA A 65 4.79 -18.97 9.41
N VAL A 66 3.78 -18.52 8.64
CA VAL A 66 2.37 -18.86 8.87
C VAL A 66 2.13 -20.37 8.73
N LYS A 67 2.61 -21.01 7.67
CA LYS A 67 2.48 -22.48 7.50
C LYS A 67 3.12 -23.24 8.66
N ALA A 68 4.29 -22.79 9.12
CA ALA A 68 4.94 -23.40 10.28
C ALA A 68 4.12 -23.20 11.57
N MET A 69 3.51 -22.01 11.77
CA MET A 69 2.60 -21.75 12.90
C MET A 69 1.36 -22.64 12.85
N GLU A 70 0.73 -22.78 11.68
CA GLU A 70 -0.43 -23.64 11.46
C GLU A 70 -0.11 -25.10 11.75
N ALA A 71 1.04 -25.61 11.27
CA ALA A 71 1.49 -26.97 11.55
C ALA A 71 1.69 -27.21 13.06
N ARG A 72 2.31 -26.27 13.77
CA ARG A 72 2.46 -26.37 15.24
C ARG A 72 1.11 -26.34 15.95
N ASN A 73 0.19 -25.47 15.52
CA ASN A 73 -1.15 -25.38 16.10
C ASN A 73 -1.97 -26.65 15.86
N ALA A 74 -1.89 -27.24 14.66
CA ALA A 74 -2.52 -28.51 14.35
C ALA A 74 -2.05 -29.64 15.28
N LYS A 75 -0.73 -29.73 15.52
CA LYS A 75 -0.16 -30.68 16.50
C LYS A 75 -0.71 -30.47 17.91
N ARG A 76 -0.72 -29.23 18.38
CA ARG A 76 -1.25 -28.85 19.71
C ARG A 76 -2.71 -29.27 19.87
N LEU A 77 -3.54 -28.96 18.88
CA LEU A 77 -4.97 -29.29 18.91
C LEU A 77 -5.21 -30.80 18.81
N ALA A 78 -4.43 -31.52 17.99
CA ALA A 78 -4.53 -32.97 17.91
C ALA A 78 -4.19 -33.64 19.26
N ASN A 79 -3.10 -33.21 19.92
CA ASN A 79 -2.73 -33.70 21.24
C ASN A 79 -3.78 -33.36 22.30
N ALA A 80 -4.29 -32.12 22.31
CA ALA A 80 -5.32 -31.70 23.25
C ALA A 80 -6.61 -32.52 23.11
N ARG A 81 -7.04 -32.80 21.87
CA ARG A 81 -8.20 -33.67 21.59
C ARG A 81 -7.99 -35.11 22.06
N LYS A 82 -6.78 -35.65 21.86
CA LYS A 82 -6.46 -37.04 22.24
C LYS A 82 -6.34 -37.23 23.76
N THR A 83 -5.79 -36.24 24.46
CA THR A 83 -5.44 -36.35 25.88
C THR A 83 -6.44 -35.69 26.83
N GLY A 84 -7.28 -34.79 26.32
CA GLY A 84 -8.17 -33.96 27.14
C GLY A 84 -7.47 -32.80 27.85
N THR A 85 -6.17 -32.58 27.62
CA THR A 85 -5.40 -31.48 28.23
C THR A 85 -4.60 -30.73 27.17
N PHE A 86 -4.70 -29.41 27.17
CA PHE A 86 -3.92 -28.57 26.27
C PHE A 86 -2.45 -28.52 26.69
N LYS A 87 -1.53 -28.70 25.73
CA LYS A 87 -0.09 -28.51 25.90
C LYS A 87 0.43 -27.63 24.75
N TYR A 88 1.20 -26.60 25.07
CA TYR A 88 1.80 -25.72 24.06
C TYR A 88 3.02 -26.36 23.41
N GLU A 89 3.91 -26.94 24.22
CA GLU A 89 5.02 -27.77 23.77
C GLU A 89 4.53 -29.22 23.63
N VAL A 90 4.43 -29.64 22.37
CA VAL A 90 4.12 -31.01 21.96
C VAL A 90 5.24 -31.40 21.02
N GLU A 91 6.15 -32.26 21.49
CA GLU A 91 7.24 -32.79 20.65
C GLU A 91 6.68 -33.47 19.39
#